data_AF-A0AAD8YNM3-F1
#
_entry.id   AF-A0AAD8YNM3-F1
#
_cell.length_a   1.000
_cell.length_b   1.000
_cell.length_c   1.000
_cell.angle_alpha   90.00
_cell.angle_beta   90.00
_cell.angle_gamma   90.00
#
_symmetry.space_group_name_H-M   'P 1'
#
loop_
_entity.id
_entity.type
_entity.pdbx_description
1 polymer ?
#
loop_
_entity_poly.entity_id
_entity_poly.type
_entity_poly.pdbx_seq_one_letter_code
_entity_poly.pdbx_strand_id
1 'polypeptide(L)'
;MATKTLLQIIGSLLLIIVCIPHADGARSLSARRVRGTPSRVNNRYDRSITTFDPEGRLLQLEYALIAAEERGRGLTVCVERDGIVIFAFPSSDGDSGSDVSLTSTESTSSNSDEEDLIFDTVTEDNPTHNSKIHRLSPTHLLLTSGLAGDSRTLALAFRKVVASWTHQNYGEVITTRELAAEMGKVRHSIGLRPGARVLGVIGLLIGLDENEQNDDFPITVRMYRSFPGGRIDRCNVCCTGGGADANGNLARKEAMEVLTNMVSDTSSDQLNSDAELSPTNEEEELQRIIEKVAQVALNAQMDGSGPKNDTEDECKQSAKVDIWVVRASELQDESEKRNTLSFSSFHRHLGKASMDIRYARRVSSTQLTTAARSLIRTAPKIT
;
A
#
# COMPACT_ATOMS: atom_id res chain seq x y z
N MET A 1 -49.73 40.55 -26.55
CA MET A 1 -49.64 40.02 -25.17
C MET A 1 -48.58 38.90 -25.03
N ALA A 2 -47.50 38.91 -25.84
CA ALA A 2 -46.53 37.80 -25.90
C ALA A 2 -45.05 38.23 -25.78
N THR A 3 -44.76 39.50 -25.51
CA THR A 3 -43.37 40.02 -25.42
C THR A 3 -42.92 40.28 -23.99
N LYS A 4 -43.83 40.22 -23.00
CA LYS A 4 -43.50 40.44 -21.58
C LYS A 4 -43.05 39.18 -20.83
N THR A 5 -43.35 37.99 -21.35
CA THR A 5 -42.98 36.71 -20.71
C THR A 5 -41.55 36.27 -21.02
N LEU A 6 -40.99 36.64 -22.18
CA LEU A 6 -39.63 36.23 -22.55
C LEU A 6 -38.54 36.96 -21.73
N LEU A 7 -38.75 38.23 -21.41
CA LEU A 7 -37.78 39.03 -20.65
C LEU A 7 -37.71 38.61 -19.16
N GLN A 8 -38.80 38.06 -18.64
CA GLN A 8 -38.89 37.60 -17.25
C GLN A 8 -38.22 36.23 -17.05
N ILE A 9 -38.18 35.39 -18.09
CA ILE A 9 -37.47 34.11 -18.07
C ILE A 9 -35.95 34.32 -18.22
N ILE A 10 -35.52 35.28 -19.04
CA ILE A 10 -34.09 35.61 -19.21
C ILE A 10 -33.53 36.27 -17.93
N GLY A 11 -34.33 37.08 -17.22
CA GLY A 11 -33.95 37.68 -15.93
C GLY A 11 -33.73 36.66 -14.80
N SER A 12 -34.55 35.60 -14.75
CA SER A 12 -34.36 34.51 -13.76
C SER A 12 -33.23 33.56 -14.11
N LEU A 13 -32.89 33.39 -15.40
CA LEU A 13 -31.76 32.55 -15.81
C LEU A 13 -30.40 33.23 -15.54
N LEU A 14 -30.35 34.57 -15.62
CA LEU A 14 -29.12 35.33 -15.33
C LEU A 14 -28.81 35.41 -13.83
N LEU A 15 -29.80 35.25 -12.96
CA LEU A 15 -29.59 35.24 -11.50
C LEU A 15 -29.08 33.88 -10.98
N ILE A 16 -29.23 32.80 -11.75
CA ILE A 16 -28.73 31.46 -11.38
C ILE A 16 -27.24 31.29 -11.73
N ILE A 17 -26.71 32.08 -12.67
CA ILE A 17 -25.30 32.00 -13.12
C ILE A 17 -24.33 32.73 -12.16
N VAL A 18 -24.82 33.58 -11.24
CA VAL A 18 -23.98 34.33 -10.28
C VAL A 18 -23.73 33.57 -8.97
N CYS A 19 -24.37 32.43 -8.76
CA CYS A 19 -24.13 31.55 -7.61
C CYS A 19 -23.42 30.24 -8.03
N ILE A 20 -22.37 30.34 -8.85
CA ILE A 20 -21.34 29.30 -8.82
C ILE A 20 -20.60 29.53 -7.50
N PRO A 21 -20.66 28.61 -6.52
CA PRO A 21 -19.73 28.70 -5.40
C PRO A 21 -18.35 28.75 -6.04
N HIS A 22 -17.65 29.87 -5.84
CA HIS A 22 -16.23 29.97 -6.14
C HIS A 22 -15.64 28.64 -5.66
N ALA A 23 -15.05 27.89 -6.59
CA ALA A 23 -14.25 26.75 -6.23
C ALA A 23 -13.23 27.29 -5.22
N ASP A 24 -13.50 27.06 -3.93
CA ASP A 24 -12.52 27.20 -2.87
C ASP A 24 -11.45 26.21 -3.30
N GLY A 25 -10.46 26.69 -4.05
CA GLY A 25 -9.32 25.92 -4.49
C GLY A 25 -8.81 25.21 -3.27
N ALA A 26 -8.93 23.88 -3.26
CA ALA A 26 -8.84 23.00 -2.11
C ALA A 26 -7.92 23.58 -1.03
N ARG A 27 -8.51 24.34 -0.10
CA ARG A 27 -7.77 24.86 1.05
C ARG A 27 -7.27 23.62 1.77
N SER A 28 -5.96 23.45 1.84
CA SER A 28 -5.33 22.34 2.54
C SER A 28 -5.83 22.33 3.98
N LEU A 29 -6.82 21.47 4.27
CA LEU A 29 -7.35 21.26 5.62
C LEU A 29 -6.21 20.81 6.55
N SER A 30 -5.22 20.11 5.99
CA SER A 30 -3.96 19.78 6.64
C SER A 30 -3.21 20.97 7.23
N ALA A 31 -3.20 22.15 6.59
CA ALA A 31 -2.52 23.33 7.12
C ALA A 31 -3.23 23.95 8.34
N ARG A 32 -4.56 23.79 8.45
CA ARG A 32 -5.36 24.29 9.58
C ARG A 32 -5.13 23.46 10.85
N ARG A 33 -4.93 22.14 10.71
CA ARG A 33 -4.77 21.21 11.84
C ARG A 33 -3.48 21.42 12.62
N VAL A 34 -2.39 21.77 11.93
CA VAL A 34 -1.07 22.01 12.55
C VAL A 34 -1.00 23.32 13.35
N ARG A 35 -1.75 24.36 12.92
CA ARG A 35 -1.55 25.74 13.41
C ARG A 35 -2.28 26.08 14.71
N GLY A 36 -3.14 25.21 15.25
CA GLY A 36 -3.99 25.57 16.38
C GLY A 36 -4.93 26.75 16.06
N THR A 37 -5.56 27.33 17.09
CA THR A 37 -6.44 28.50 16.94
C THR A 37 -5.70 29.67 16.26
N PRO A 38 -6.27 30.32 15.23
CA PRO A 38 -5.55 31.32 14.47
C PRO A 38 -5.26 32.54 15.34
N SER A 39 -3.98 32.77 15.67
CA SER A 39 -3.56 34.10 16.11
C SER A 39 -3.78 35.07 14.95
N ARG A 40 -4.30 36.27 15.25
CA ARG A 40 -4.64 37.35 14.30
C ARG A 40 -3.43 37.96 13.58
N VAL A 41 -2.32 37.24 13.45
CA VAL A 41 -1.19 37.67 12.65
C VAL A 41 -1.44 37.19 11.22
N ASN A 42 -1.27 38.09 10.26
CA ASN A 42 -1.37 37.85 8.82
C ASN A 42 -0.28 36.86 8.36
N ASN A 43 -0.34 35.60 8.82
CA ASN A 43 0.64 34.56 8.56
C ASN A 43 0.40 33.96 7.17
N ARG A 44 0.73 34.82 6.19
CA ARG A 44 1.03 34.46 4.80
C ARG A 44 1.90 33.20 4.84
N TYR A 45 1.54 32.20 4.02
CA TYR A 45 2.15 30.87 3.99
C TYR A 45 3.64 30.89 4.39
N ASP A 46 4.01 30.08 5.38
CA ASP A 46 5.42 29.75 5.61
C ASP A 46 5.88 28.95 4.40
N ARG A 47 6.50 29.64 3.44
CA ARG A 47 6.97 29.07 2.17
C ARG A 47 8.35 28.47 2.30
N SER A 48 9.05 28.75 3.40
CA SER A 48 10.37 28.19 3.62
C SER A 48 10.25 26.75 4.09
N ILE A 49 10.77 25.83 3.28
CA ILE A 49 10.84 24.40 3.60
C ILE A 49 11.82 24.10 4.73
N THR A 50 12.90 24.87 4.83
CA THR A 50 14.01 24.66 5.78
C THR A 50 13.97 25.60 6.99
N THR A 51 12.87 26.30 7.23
CA THR A 51 12.74 27.21 8.38
C THR A 51 11.99 26.52 9.50
N PHE A 52 12.54 26.60 10.70
CA PHE A 52 11.89 26.16 11.92
C PHE A 52 10.88 27.20 12.41
N ASP A 53 9.76 26.74 12.94
CA ASP A 53 8.85 27.59 13.71
C ASP A 53 9.46 27.93 15.09
N PRO A 54 8.89 28.89 15.84
CA PRO A 54 9.37 29.22 17.19
C PRO A 54 9.41 28.02 18.16
N GLU A 55 8.62 26.98 17.90
CA GLU A 55 8.58 25.72 18.64
C GLU A 55 9.62 24.69 18.18
N GLY A 56 10.44 24.99 17.16
CA GLY A 56 11.50 24.10 16.66
C GLY A 56 11.01 23.03 15.69
N ARG A 57 9.84 23.20 15.07
CA ARG A 57 9.21 22.25 14.15
C ARG A 57 9.37 22.71 12.70
N LEU A 58 9.47 21.74 11.80
CA LEU A 58 9.44 21.98 10.36
C LEU A 58 8.01 21.85 9.85
N LEU A 59 7.30 22.97 9.73
CA LEU A 59 5.88 22.99 9.38
C LEU A 59 5.58 22.32 8.03
N GLN A 60 6.46 22.49 7.04
CA GLN A 60 6.32 21.84 5.73
C GLN A 60 6.37 20.32 5.81
N LEU A 61 7.14 19.76 6.76
CA LEU A 61 7.19 18.33 7.00
C LEU A 61 5.90 17.82 7.66
N GLU A 62 5.36 18.56 8.64
CA GLU A 62 4.09 18.21 9.28
C GLU A 62 2.91 18.26 8.29
N TYR A 63 2.88 19.28 7.42
CA TYR A 63 1.89 19.35 6.35
C TYR A 63 1.99 18.18 5.39
N ALA A 64 3.20 17.75 5.03
CA ALA A 64 3.42 16.61 4.16
C ALA A 64 2.96 15.30 4.81
N LEU A 65 3.21 15.13 6.12
CA LEU A 65 2.76 13.97 6.88
C LEU A 65 1.23 13.89 6.94
N ILE A 66 0.58 14.99 7.33
CA ILE A 66 -0.89 15.05 7.39
C ILE A 66 -1.48 14.84 6.00
N ALA A 67 -0.89 15.44 4.96
CA ALA A 67 -1.35 15.25 3.59
C ALA A 67 -1.22 13.79 3.12
N ALA A 68 -0.16 13.08 3.54
CA ALA A 68 0.02 11.68 3.22
C ALA A 68 -1.06 10.79 3.85
N GLU A 69 -1.44 11.09 5.08
CA GLU A 69 -2.45 10.34 5.83
C GLU A 69 -3.88 10.69 5.40
N GLU A 70 -4.15 11.97 5.15
CA GLU A 70 -5.45 12.49 4.70
C GLU A 70 -5.79 12.07 3.28
N ARG A 71 -4.80 12.08 2.36
CA ARG A 71 -5.03 11.74 0.94
C ARG A 71 -4.83 10.27 0.62
N GLY A 72 -4.42 9.46 1.59
CA GLY A 72 -4.41 8.01 1.45
C GLY A 72 -5.84 7.50 1.25
N ARG A 73 -6.15 6.94 0.06
CA ARG A 73 -7.47 6.36 -0.23
C ARG A 73 -7.77 5.22 0.74
N GLY A 74 -8.51 5.49 1.81
CA GLY A 74 -8.83 4.50 2.84
C GLY A 74 -7.62 3.99 3.64
N LEU A 75 -7.92 3.21 4.67
CA LEU A 75 -6.90 2.60 5.53
C LEU A 75 -6.18 1.49 4.76
N THR A 76 -4.86 1.61 4.65
CA THR A 76 -3.98 0.57 4.11
C THR A 76 -3.33 -0.15 5.27
N VAL A 77 -3.51 -1.46 5.32
CA VAL A 77 -3.09 -2.34 6.40
C VAL A 77 -2.07 -3.32 5.86
N CYS A 78 -0.96 -3.52 6.57
CA CYS A 78 0.14 -4.40 6.15
C CYS A 78 0.65 -5.19 7.35
N VAL A 79 0.91 -6.47 7.14
CA VAL A 79 1.47 -7.42 8.11
C VAL A 79 2.58 -8.22 7.44
N GLU A 80 3.69 -8.39 8.14
CA GLU A 80 4.79 -9.29 7.81
C GLU A 80 4.81 -10.41 8.84
N ARG A 81 4.81 -11.65 8.35
CA ARG A 81 4.88 -12.87 9.17
C ARG A 81 5.67 -13.93 8.40
N ASP A 82 6.67 -14.52 9.05
CA ASP A 82 7.44 -15.66 8.54
C ASP A 82 7.96 -15.48 7.10
N GLY A 83 8.45 -14.28 6.78
CA GLY A 83 8.97 -13.95 5.46
C GLY A 83 7.91 -13.74 4.37
N ILE A 84 6.63 -13.64 4.74
CA ILE A 84 5.50 -13.30 3.88
C ILE A 84 4.97 -11.93 4.29
N VAL A 85 4.69 -11.06 3.31
CA VAL A 85 4.03 -9.77 3.54
C VAL A 85 2.63 -9.80 2.95
N ILE A 86 1.63 -9.53 3.78
CA ILE A 86 0.22 -9.43 3.42
C ILE A 86 -0.21 -7.98 3.59
N PHE A 87 -0.90 -7.43 2.59
CA PHE A 87 -1.49 -6.11 2.73
C PHE A 87 -2.85 -6.02 2.06
N ALA A 88 -3.70 -5.18 2.64
CA ALA A 88 -5.02 -4.89 2.11
C ALA A 88 -5.32 -3.40 2.16
N PHE A 89 -6.09 -2.93 1.19
CA PHE A 89 -6.66 -1.58 1.19
C PHE A 89 -7.97 -1.56 0.40
N PRO A 90 -8.83 -0.55 0.64
CA PRO A 90 -10.07 -0.39 -0.11
C PRO A 90 -9.87 -0.31 -1.62
N SER A 91 -10.66 -1.08 -2.36
CA SER A 91 -10.69 -1.06 -3.82
C SER A 91 -11.25 0.28 -4.31
N SER A 92 -10.74 0.79 -5.44
CA SER A 92 -11.33 1.95 -6.10
C SER A 92 -12.31 1.52 -7.18
N ASP A 93 -13.56 2.00 -7.11
CA ASP A 93 -14.60 1.71 -8.10
C ASP A 93 -14.33 2.36 -9.47
N GLY A 94 -13.53 3.43 -9.50
CA GLY A 94 -13.27 4.23 -10.71
C GLY A 94 -12.11 3.76 -11.60
N ASP A 95 -11.50 2.61 -11.32
CA ASP A 95 -10.49 2.01 -12.21
C ASP A 95 -11.15 1.02 -13.18
N SER A 96 -12.14 1.51 -13.91
CA SER A 96 -12.58 0.91 -15.17
C SER A 96 -11.54 1.30 -16.24
N GLY A 97 -10.31 0.82 -16.09
CA GLY A 97 -9.32 0.86 -17.15
C GLY A 97 -9.81 -0.07 -18.25
N SER A 98 -10.08 0.50 -19.43
CA SER A 98 -10.35 -0.15 -20.71
C SER A 98 -10.17 -1.67 -20.71
N ASP A 99 -11.26 -2.41 -20.93
CA ASP A 99 -11.23 -3.76 -21.48
C ASP A 99 -10.33 -3.75 -22.71
N VAL A 100 -9.06 -4.08 -22.54
CA VAL A 100 -8.27 -4.65 -23.61
C VAL A 100 -8.68 -6.11 -23.61
N SER A 101 -9.71 -6.40 -24.40
CA SER A 101 -10.03 -7.74 -24.85
C SER A 101 -8.81 -8.28 -25.60
N LEU A 102 -7.90 -8.95 -24.87
CA LEU A 102 -6.95 -9.86 -25.46
C LEU A 102 -7.71 -11.17 -25.67
N THR A 103 -8.17 -11.30 -26.91
CA THR A 103 -8.61 -12.55 -27.48
C THR A 103 -7.44 -13.53 -27.48
N SER A 104 -7.56 -14.59 -26.69
CA SER A 104 -6.89 -15.86 -26.97
C SER A 104 -7.81 -17.00 -26.57
N THR A 105 -8.69 -17.36 -27.51
CA THR A 105 -8.83 -18.73 -28.06
C THR A 105 -7.62 -19.61 -27.69
N GLU A 106 -7.71 -20.80 -27.11
CA GLU A 106 -8.63 -21.92 -27.37
C GLU A 106 -8.86 -22.80 -26.13
N SER A 107 -10.07 -23.36 -26.11
CA SER A 107 -10.61 -24.38 -25.22
C SER A 107 -9.94 -25.76 -25.34
N THR A 108 -9.90 -26.52 -24.25
CA THR A 108 -10.39 -27.92 -24.29
C THR A 108 -11.05 -28.30 -22.95
N SER A 109 -12.29 -28.74 -23.05
CA SER A 109 -13.25 -29.06 -21.99
C SER A 109 -13.09 -30.48 -21.41
N SER A 110 -13.30 -30.64 -20.10
CA SER A 110 -14.29 -31.59 -19.55
C SER A 110 -14.37 -31.59 -18.00
N ASN A 111 -15.58 -31.28 -17.48
CA ASN A 111 -16.24 -31.72 -16.23
C ASN A 111 -15.56 -31.38 -14.87
N SER A 112 -16.22 -30.93 -13.81
CA SER A 112 -17.62 -30.72 -13.41
C SER A 112 -17.61 -29.88 -12.12
N ASP A 113 -18.63 -29.03 -11.93
CA ASP A 113 -19.00 -28.39 -10.65
C ASP A 113 -17.95 -27.49 -9.97
N GLU A 114 -17.64 -26.32 -10.54
CA GLU A 114 -17.13 -25.18 -9.76
C GLU A 114 -18.00 -23.94 -10.05
N GLU A 115 -18.61 -23.39 -9.00
CA GLU A 115 -19.36 -22.14 -9.05
C GLU A 115 -18.43 -21.00 -9.52
N ASP A 116 -18.89 -20.24 -10.53
CA ASP A 116 -18.18 -19.11 -11.12
C ASP A 116 -17.62 -18.15 -10.04
N LEU A 117 -16.30 -18.10 -9.89
CA LEU A 117 -15.61 -17.19 -8.96
C LEU A 117 -15.67 -15.75 -9.50
N ILE A 118 -16.59 -14.95 -8.97
CA ILE A 118 -16.80 -13.53 -9.28
C ILE A 118 -15.74 -12.64 -8.57
N PHE A 119 -14.44 -12.92 -8.73
CA PHE A 119 -13.36 -12.00 -8.35
C PHE A 119 -12.06 -12.35 -9.09
N ASP A 120 -11.39 -11.32 -9.63
CA ASP A 120 -10.15 -11.49 -10.39
C ASP A 120 -9.01 -11.90 -9.46
N THR A 121 -8.60 -13.17 -9.53
CA THR A 121 -7.32 -13.65 -9.00
C THR A 121 -6.34 -13.69 -10.17
N VAL A 122 -5.41 -12.75 -10.17
CA VAL A 122 -4.46 -12.60 -11.28
C VAL A 122 -3.06 -12.87 -10.74
N THR A 123 -2.39 -13.81 -11.37
CA THR A 123 -0.99 -14.19 -11.12
C THR A 123 -0.02 -13.44 -12.04
N GLU A 124 -0.51 -12.53 -12.89
CA GLU A 124 0.31 -11.87 -13.91
C GLU A 124 1.10 -10.65 -13.39
N ASP A 125 2.30 -10.51 -13.97
CA ASP A 125 3.44 -9.65 -13.64
C ASP A 125 3.23 -8.12 -13.67
N ASN A 126 2.00 -7.64 -13.80
CA ASN A 126 1.72 -6.21 -13.99
C ASN A 126 0.94 -5.57 -12.81
N PRO A 127 1.57 -5.36 -11.64
CA PRO A 127 0.95 -4.70 -10.49
C PRO A 127 0.67 -3.19 -10.72
N THR A 128 0.86 -2.68 -11.95
CA THR A 128 0.82 -1.25 -12.27
C THR A 128 -0.59 -0.69 -12.53
N HIS A 129 -1.63 -1.53 -12.49
CA HIS A 129 -3.01 -1.07 -12.57
C HIS A 129 -3.40 -0.18 -11.37
N ASN A 130 -2.78 -0.37 -10.20
CA ASN A 130 -3.09 0.46 -9.02
C ASN A 130 -2.11 1.64 -8.85
N SER A 131 -2.66 2.84 -8.72
CA SER A 131 -1.90 4.06 -8.42
C SER A 131 -1.07 4.02 -7.12
N LYS A 132 -1.36 3.13 -6.18
CA LYS A 132 -0.66 2.96 -4.90
C LYS A 132 0.56 2.05 -4.98
N ILE A 133 0.57 1.09 -5.91
CA ILE A 133 1.55 0.01 -5.96
C ILE A 133 2.55 0.28 -7.08
N HIS A 134 3.83 0.21 -6.75
CA HIS A 134 4.91 0.45 -7.71
C HIS A 134 5.96 -0.65 -7.63
N ARG A 135 6.06 -1.48 -8.66
CA ARG A 135 7.20 -2.40 -8.84
C ARG A 135 8.47 -1.57 -9.07
N LEU A 136 9.48 -1.75 -8.22
CA LEU A 136 10.78 -1.08 -8.36
C LEU A 136 11.79 -1.99 -9.08
N SER A 137 11.73 -3.29 -8.79
CA SER A 137 12.62 -4.35 -9.28
C SER A 137 11.88 -5.70 -9.18
N PRO A 138 12.35 -6.80 -9.81
CA PRO A 138 11.84 -8.15 -9.51
C PRO A 138 11.89 -8.53 -8.03
N THR A 139 12.75 -7.89 -7.23
CA THR A 139 12.97 -8.17 -5.81
C THR A 139 12.38 -7.14 -4.85
N HIS A 140 11.83 -6.02 -5.36
CA HIS A 140 11.34 -4.90 -4.54
C HIS A 140 10.03 -4.30 -5.06
N LEU A 141 9.13 -4.06 -4.11
CA LEU A 141 7.82 -3.44 -4.28
C LEU A 141 7.71 -2.21 -3.38
N LEU A 142 7.12 -1.13 -3.90
CA LEU A 142 6.84 0.08 -3.14
C LEU A 142 5.33 0.34 -3.13
N LEU A 143 4.72 0.19 -1.96
CA LEU A 143 3.35 0.60 -1.68
C LEU A 143 3.36 2.03 -1.14
N THR A 144 2.45 2.88 -1.61
CA THR A 144 2.42 4.30 -1.22
C THR A 144 1.05 4.74 -0.74
N SER A 145 1.04 5.65 0.21
CA SER A 145 -0.15 6.33 0.73
C SER A 145 0.08 7.84 0.73
N GLY A 146 -0.86 8.59 0.14
CA GLY A 146 -0.79 10.05 0.03
C GLY A 146 -0.99 10.57 -1.39
N LEU A 147 -0.22 11.60 -1.75
CA LEU A 147 -0.31 12.27 -3.05
C LEU A 147 0.22 11.38 -4.18
N ALA A 148 -0.66 10.87 -5.06
CA ALA A 148 -0.29 9.97 -6.15
C ALA A 148 0.77 10.53 -7.14
N GLY A 149 0.84 11.85 -7.32
CA GLY A 149 1.90 12.48 -8.12
C GLY A 149 3.29 12.37 -7.48
N ASP A 150 3.35 12.52 -6.16
CA ASP A 150 4.57 12.34 -5.38
C ASP A 150 4.96 10.86 -5.33
N SER A 151 3.98 9.96 -5.22
CA SER A 151 4.21 8.50 -5.22
C SER A 151 4.94 8.05 -6.49
N ARG A 152 4.51 8.52 -7.66
CA ARG A 152 5.17 8.22 -8.93
C ARG A 152 6.58 8.79 -9.01
N THR A 153 6.76 10.02 -8.54
CA THR A 153 8.08 10.69 -8.51
C THR A 153 9.06 9.91 -7.63
N LEU A 154 8.58 9.49 -6.46
CA LEU A 154 9.32 8.67 -5.51
C LEU A 154 9.69 7.31 -6.10
N ALA A 155 8.72 6.59 -6.67
CA ALA A 155 8.96 5.30 -7.31
C ALA A 155 9.96 5.40 -8.47
N LEU A 156 9.87 6.45 -9.29
CA LEU A 156 10.83 6.70 -10.37
C LEU A 156 12.24 6.96 -9.83
N ALA A 157 12.37 7.71 -8.73
CA ALA A 157 13.66 7.94 -8.09
C ALA A 157 14.28 6.62 -7.61
N PHE A 158 13.50 5.74 -6.98
CA PHE A 158 14.02 4.47 -6.47
C PHE A 158 14.31 3.44 -7.54
N ARG A 159 13.53 3.40 -8.63
CA ARG A 159 13.89 2.58 -9.80
C ARG A 159 15.29 2.93 -10.31
N LYS A 160 15.66 4.22 -10.32
CA LYS A 160 17.00 4.67 -10.71
C LYS A 160 18.06 4.25 -9.69
N VAL A 161 17.78 4.35 -8.39
CA VAL A 161 18.70 3.89 -7.34
C VAL A 161 18.98 2.40 -7.48
N VAL A 162 17.93 1.58 -7.60
CA VAL A 162 18.08 0.13 -7.76
C VAL A 162 18.83 -0.21 -9.05
N ALA A 163 18.45 0.38 -10.19
CA ALA A 163 19.12 0.12 -11.46
C ALA A 163 20.59 0.56 -11.46
N SER A 164 20.92 1.70 -10.83
CA SER A 164 22.29 2.18 -10.70
C SER A 164 23.12 1.25 -9.82
N TRP A 165 22.57 0.81 -8.68
CA TRP A 165 23.24 -0.15 -7.79
C TRP A 165 23.57 -1.46 -8.53
N THR A 166 22.55 -2.07 -9.14
CA THR A 166 22.65 -3.38 -9.77
C THR A 166 23.50 -3.37 -11.04
N HIS A 167 23.35 -2.36 -11.91
CA HIS A 167 23.96 -2.40 -13.24
C HIS A 167 25.21 -1.53 -13.39
N GLN A 168 25.43 -0.53 -12.52
CA GLN A 168 26.52 0.43 -12.70
C GLN A 168 27.58 0.33 -11.61
N ASN A 169 27.15 0.23 -10.34
CA ASN A 169 28.08 0.40 -9.22
C ASN A 169 28.65 -0.93 -8.72
N TYR A 170 27.78 -1.90 -8.44
CA TYR A 170 28.18 -3.11 -7.71
C TYR A 170 27.99 -4.40 -8.50
N GLY A 171 27.14 -4.42 -9.52
CA GLY A 171 26.88 -5.65 -10.29
C GLY A 171 26.04 -6.68 -9.52
N GLU A 172 25.40 -6.26 -8.42
CA GLU A 172 24.69 -7.14 -7.49
C GLU A 172 23.34 -6.53 -7.09
N VAL A 173 22.36 -7.37 -6.70
CA VAL A 173 21.04 -6.84 -6.34
C VAL A 173 21.10 -6.24 -4.94
N ILE A 174 20.71 -4.96 -4.82
CA ILE A 174 20.62 -4.26 -3.53
C ILE A 174 19.69 -5.00 -2.56
N THR A 175 20.02 -5.04 -1.26
CA THR A 175 19.10 -5.59 -0.26
C THR A 175 18.00 -4.58 0.08
N THR A 176 16.89 -5.07 0.64
CA THR A 176 15.78 -4.20 1.06
C THR A 176 16.22 -3.23 2.16
N ARG A 177 17.06 -3.70 3.10
CA ARG A 177 17.61 -2.89 4.19
C ARG A 177 18.42 -1.71 3.67
N GLU A 178 19.30 -1.95 2.69
CA GLU A 178 20.12 -0.91 2.07
C GLU A 178 19.28 0.05 1.23
N LEU A 179 18.34 -0.48 0.43
CA LEU A 179 17.44 0.35 -0.35
C LEU A 179 16.57 1.24 0.55
N ALA A 180 16.16 0.75 1.71
CA ALA A 180 15.44 1.54 2.70
C ALA A 180 16.30 2.70 3.24
N ALA A 181 17.59 2.44 3.54
CA ALA A 181 18.53 3.49 3.97
C ALA A 181 18.74 4.55 2.88
N GLU A 182 18.91 4.14 1.62
CA GLU A 182 18.97 5.06 0.47
C GLU A 182 17.67 5.85 0.30
N MET A 183 16.52 5.23 0.59
CA MET A 183 15.23 5.92 0.58
C MET A 183 15.13 7.04 1.62
N GLY A 184 15.66 6.83 2.81
CA GLY A 184 15.76 7.87 3.82
C GLY A 184 16.60 9.07 3.33
N LYS A 185 17.79 8.79 2.78
CA LYS A 185 18.72 9.80 2.25
C LYS A 185 18.09 10.61 1.11
N VAL A 186 17.49 9.95 0.12
CA VAL A 186 16.87 10.62 -1.03
C VAL A 186 15.74 11.53 -0.57
N ARG A 187 14.82 11.05 0.28
CA ARG A 187 13.71 11.85 0.80
C ARG A 187 14.19 13.05 1.62
N HIS A 188 15.13 12.82 2.53
CA HIS A 188 15.71 13.89 3.33
C HIS A 188 16.36 14.94 2.44
N SER A 189 17.12 14.52 1.42
CA SER A 189 17.79 15.45 0.49
C SER A 189 16.81 16.32 -0.30
N ILE A 190 15.61 15.80 -0.65
CA ILE A 190 14.57 16.57 -1.32
C ILE A 190 14.04 17.67 -0.38
N GLY A 191 13.91 17.36 0.92
CA GLY A 191 13.49 18.31 1.94
C GLY A 191 14.47 19.47 2.18
N LEU A 192 15.74 19.28 1.83
CA LEU A 192 16.79 20.31 1.99
C LEU A 192 16.93 21.23 0.78
N ARG A 193 16.34 20.88 -0.38
CA ARG A 193 16.47 21.68 -1.60
C ARG A 193 15.63 22.95 -1.51
N PRO A 194 16.22 24.15 -1.61
CA PRO A 194 15.46 25.39 -1.60
C PRO A 194 14.44 25.43 -2.75
N GLY A 195 13.21 25.83 -2.45
CA GLY A 195 12.13 25.92 -3.44
C GLY A 195 11.49 24.59 -3.85
N ALA A 196 12.05 23.45 -3.43
CA ALA A 196 11.34 22.17 -3.50
C ALA A 196 10.31 22.09 -2.37
N ARG A 197 9.34 21.19 -2.51
CA ARG A 197 8.44 20.79 -1.42
C ARG A 197 8.74 19.37 -0.97
N VAL A 198 8.48 19.08 0.31
CA VAL A 198 8.55 17.72 0.84
C VAL A 198 7.50 16.85 0.12
N LEU A 199 7.86 15.60 -0.18
CA LEU A 199 6.94 14.63 -0.78
C LEU A 199 5.91 14.20 0.27
N GLY A 200 4.62 14.50 0.03
CA GLY A 200 3.53 14.19 0.94
C GLY A 200 3.02 12.76 0.76
N VAL A 201 3.94 11.80 0.91
CA VAL A 201 3.68 10.36 0.74
C VAL A 201 4.40 9.60 1.85
N ILE A 202 3.70 8.64 2.43
CA ILE A 202 4.30 7.57 3.23
C ILE A 202 4.52 6.38 2.29
N GLY A 203 5.75 5.85 2.29
CA GLY A 203 6.10 4.67 1.49
C GLY A 203 6.24 3.45 2.38
N LEU A 204 5.79 2.30 1.89
CA LEU A 204 6.05 0.98 2.45
C LEU A 204 6.87 0.22 1.43
N LEU A 205 8.16 0.09 1.71
CA LEU A 205 9.09 -0.68 0.91
C LEU A 205 9.02 -2.13 1.37
N ILE A 206 8.65 -3.01 0.45
CA ILE A 206 8.57 -4.44 0.65
C ILE A 206 9.60 -5.05 -0.29
N GLY A 207 10.50 -5.88 0.21
CA GLY A 207 11.57 -6.42 -0.63
C GLY A 207 12.17 -7.69 -0.04
N LEU A 208 12.97 -8.38 -0.86
CA LEU A 208 13.76 -9.52 -0.42
C LEU A 208 14.94 -9.05 0.42
N ASP A 209 15.16 -9.72 1.55
CA ASP A 209 16.26 -9.45 2.46
C ASP A 209 16.80 -10.75 3.06
N GLU A 210 17.96 -10.66 3.69
CA GLU A 210 18.66 -11.81 4.29
C GLU A 210 17.92 -12.32 5.52
N ASN A 211 17.68 -13.62 5.58
CA ASN A 211 17.20 -14.27 6.78
C ASN A 211 18.37 -14.62 7.70
N GLU A 212 18.54 -13.88 8.80
CA GLU A 212 19.65 -14.09 9.74
C GLU A 212 19.43 -15.31 10.66
N GLN A 213 18.22 -15.90 10.67
CA GLN A 213 17.80 -16.89 11.67
C GLN A 213 17.72 -18.32 11.14
N ASN A 214 17.41 -18.52 9.86
CA ASN A 214 17.26 -19.85 9.25
C ASN A 214 18.23 -20.02 8.09
N ASP A 215 19.24 -20.89 8.26
CA ASP A 215 20.21 -21.22 7.21
C ASP A 215 19.57 -22.00 6.04
N ASP A 216 18.44 -22.70 6.28
CA ASP A 216 17.74 -23.49 5.26
C ASP A 216 17.00 -22.64 4.21
N PHE A 217 16.53 -21.45 4.62
CA PHE A 217 15.84 -20.48 3.74
C PHE A 217 16.49 -19.11 3.88
N PRO A 218 17.53 -18.81 3.08
CA PRO A 218 18.35 -17.61 3.26
C PRO A 218 17.62 -16.31 2.91
N ILE A 219 16.46 -16.38 2.26
CA ILE A 219 15.76 -15.21 1.72
C ILE A 219 14.39 -15.08 2.38
N THR A 220 14.12 -13.89 2.92
CA THR A 220 12.81 -13.53 3.50
C THR A 220 12.30 -12.23 2.90
N VAL A 221 10.98 -12.04 2.86
CA VAL A 221 10.41 -10.73 2.53
C VAL A 221 10.37 -9.87 3.80
N ARG A 222 10.86 -8.65 3.70
CA ARG A 222 10.81 -7.66 4.79
C ARG A 222 10.14 -6.36 4.38
N MET A 223 9.50 -5.71 5.35
CA MET A 223 8.79 -4.44 5.18
C MET A 223 9.45 -3.28 5.96
N TYR A 224 9.65 -2.15 5.28
CA TYR A 224 10.14 -0.90 5.86
C TYR A 224 9.19 0.27 5.56
N ARG A 225 8.84 1.02 6.59
CA ARG A 225 8.02 2.24 6.48
C ARG A 225 8.91 3.46 6.34
N SER A 226 8.59 4.32 5.37
CA SER A 226 9.28 5.57 5.09
C SER A 226 8.36 6.77 5.24
N PHE A 227 8.79 7.72 6.07
CA PHE A 227 8.09 8.96 6.30
C PHE A 227 8.60 10.08 5.37
N PRO A 228 7.77 11.11 5.10
CA PRO A 228 8.16 12.29 4.31
C PRO A 228 9.50 12.94 4.71
N GLY A 229 9.88 12.87 6.00
CA GLY A 229 11.10 13.49 6.53
C GLY A 229 12.38 12.69 6.32
N GLY A 230 12.30 11.50 5.72
CA GLY A 230 13.43 10.60 5.52
C GLY A 230 13.67 9.63 6.67
N ARG A 231 12.86 9.67 7.75
CA ARG A 231 12.84 8.63 8.76
C ARG A 231 12.35 7.31 8.16
N ILE A 232 13.05 6.23 8.48
CA ILE A 232 12.76 4.87 8.07
C ILE A 232 12.58 4.02 9.33
N ASP A 233 11.47 3.29 9.41
CA ASP A 233 11.19 2.34 10.49
C ASP A 233 11.05 0.93 9.89
N ARG A 234 11.68 -0.06 10.54
CA ARG A 234 11.40 -1.48 10.29
C ARG A 234 10.06 -1.82 10.93
N CYS A 235 9.15 -2.48 10.21
CA CYS A 235 7.80 -2.73 10.71
C CYS A 235 7.33 -4.13 10.36
N ASN A 236 6.87 -4.90 11.36
CA ASN A 236 6.15 -6.14 11.10
C ASN A 236 4.65 -5.87 10.87
N VAL A 237 4.11 -4.81 11.46
CA VAL A 237 2.74 -4.35 11.23
C VAL A 237 2.78 -2.88 10.89
N CYS A 238 2.03 -2.46 9.87
CA CYS A 238 1.91 -1.06 9.52
C CYS A 238 0.54 -0.69 8.97
N CYS A 239 0.00 0.41 9.50
CA CYS A 239 -1.27 1.01 9.07
C CYS A 239 -1.03 2.45 8.56
N THR A 240 -1.45 2.77 7.33
CA THR A 240 -1.26 4.10 6.71
C THR A 240 -2.50 4.54 5.94
N GLY A 241 -2.67 5.86 5.74
CA GLY A 241 -3.89 6.42 5.13
C GLY A 241 -5.07 6.45 6.10
N GLY A 242 -6.29 6.40 5.58
CA GLY A 242 -7.52 6.34 6.39
C GLY A 242 -7.99 7.69 6.93
N GLY A 243 -7.35 8.80 6.57
CA GLY A 243 -7.67 10.12 7.11
C GLY A 243 -6.72 10.52 8.23
N ALA A 244 -6.50 11.83 8.35
CA ALA A 244 -5.68 12.41 9.42
C ALA A 244 -6.53 13.00 10.57
N ASP A 245 -7.84 12.74 10.53
CA ASP A 245 -8.82 13.12 11.54
C ASP A 245 -8.75 12.20 12.77
N ALA A 246 -9.54 12.52 13.80
CA ALA A 246 -9.55 11.73 15.04
C ALA A 246 -9.98 10.29 14.78
N ASN A 247 -10.95 10.08 13.89
CA ASN A 247 -11.45 8.76 13.51
C ASN A 247 -10.38 7.96 12.75
N GLY A 248 -9.72 8.54 11.74
CA GLY A 248 -8.62 7.89 11.03
C GLY A 248 -7.44 7.55 11.94
N ASN A 249 -7.12 8.42 12.91
CA ASN A 249 -6.10 8.14 13.92
C ASN A 249 -6.48 6.99 14.86
N LEU A 250 -7.74 6.97 15.31
CA LEU A 250 -8.27 5.90 16.15
C LEU A 250 -8.28 4.57 15.39
N ALA A 251 -8.82 4.54 14.17
CA ALA A 251 -8.86 3.36 13.32
C ALA A 251 -7.46 2.78 13.06
N ARG A 252 -6.46 3.65 12.81
CA ARG A 252 -5.07 3.21 12.67
C ARG A 252 -4.51 2.60 13.95
N LYS A 253 -4.81 3.19 15.10
CA LYS A 253 -4.36 2.71 16.41
C LYS A 253 -4.97 1.35 16.74
N GLU A 254 -6.29 1.23 16.58
CA GLU A 254 -7.03 -0.01 16.82
C GLU A 254 -6.59 -1.12 15.86
N ALA A 255 -6.46 -0.82 14.56
CA ALA A 255 -5.95 -1.75 13.58
C ALA A 255 -4.53 -2.24 13.93
N MET A 256 -3.65 -1.32 14.33
CA MET A 256 -2.29 -1.66 14.72
C MET A 256 -2.25 -2.59 15.94
N GLU A 257 -3.08 -2.31 16.95
CA GLU A 257 -3.17 -3.11 18.18
C GLU A 257 -3.68 -4.53 17.89
N VAL A 258 -4.78 -4.65 17.15
CA VAL A 258 -5.37 -5.95 16.76
C VAL A 258 -4.38 -6.83 16.00
N LEU A 259 -3.65 -6.24 15.04
CA LEU A 259 -2.72 -7.00 14.20
C LEU A 259 -1.41 -7.31 14.92
N THR A 260 -0.94 -6.42 15.80
CA THR A 260 0.27 -6.68 16.60
C THR A 260 0.03 -7.81 17.58
N ASN A 261 -1.15 -7.85 18.22
CA ASN A 261 -1.51 -8.94 19.12
C ASN A 261 -1.58 -10.28 18.35
N MET A 262 -2.21 -10.30 17.18
CA MET A 262 -2.23 -11.49 16.33
C MET A 262 -0.83 -12.00 15.99
N VAL A 263 0.07 -11.13 15.54
CA VAL A 263 1.43 -11.54 15.17
C VAL A 263 2.23 -12.00 16.39
N SER A 264 1.92 -11.48 17.58
CA SER A 264 2.60 -11.86 18.82
C SER A 264 2.09 -13.19 19.39
N ASP A 265 0.77 -13.42 19.38
CA ASP A 265 0.13 -14.62 19.92
C ASP A 265 0.69 -15.89 19.26
N THR A 266 0.92 -15.88 17.95
CA THR A 266 1.49 -17.06 17.30
C THR A 266 2.99 -17.26 17.57
N SER A 267 3.73 -16.23 18.02
CA SER A 267 5.16 -16.41 18.34
C SER A 267 5.38 -17.16 19.67
N SER A 268 4.42 -17.07 20.60
CA SER A 268 4.48 -17.79 21.88
C SER A 268 4.20 -19.29 21.78
N ASP A 269 3.47 -19.73 20.75
CA ASP A 269 3.15 -21.15 20.56
C ASP A 269 4.38 -21.95 20.10
N GLN A 270 5.32 -21.32 19.38
CA GLN A 270 6.55 -21.97 18.89
C GLN A 270 7.55 -22.33 20.00
N LEU A 271 7.48 -21.69 21.17
CA LEU A 271 8.41 -21.97 22.29
C LEU A 271 7.95 -23.14 23.18
N ASN A 272 6.73 -23.68 22.98
CA ASN A 272 6.15 -24.69 23.87
C ASN A 272 5.91 -26.06 23.20
N SER A 273 6.26 -26.24 21.92
CA SER A 273 6.13 -27.54 21.25
C SER A 273 7.29 -27.82 20.32
N ASP A 274 8.14 -28.79 20.69
CA ASP A 274 9.03 -29.53 19.80
C ASP A 274 8.25 -30.43 18.79
N ALA A 275 7.04 -30.02 18.42
CA ALA A 275 6.20 -30.71 17.46
C ALA A 275 6.38 -30.05 16.10
N GLU A 276 7.01 -30.75 15.15
CA GLU A 276 7.03 -30.38 13.74
C GLU A 276 5.60 -30.02 13.30
N LEU A 277 5.38 -28.73 12.99
CA LEU A 277 4.08 -28.22 12.59
C LEU A 277 3.78 -28.78 11.20
N SER A 278 2.71 -29.55 11.04
CA SER A 278 2.34 -30.09 9.74
C SER A 278 2.00 -28.95 8.75
N PRO A 279 2.33 -29.07 7.45
CA PRO A 279 2.17 -27.98 6.47
C PRO A 279 0.74 -27.44 6.35
N THR A 280 -0.26 -28.25 6.72
CA THR A 280 -1.67 -27.86 6.78
C THR A 280 -1.95 -26.77 7.82
N ASN A 281 -1.25 -26.79 8.95
CA ASN A 281 -1.49 -25.84 10.05
C ASN A 281 -0.93 -24.46 9.72
N GLU A 282 0.20 -24.38 9.00
CA GLU A 282 0.77 -23.13 8.52
C GLU A 282 -0.13 -22.44 7.49
N GLU A 283 -0.72 -23.22 6.57
CA GLU A 283 -1.68 -22.70 5.60
C GLU A 283 -2.96 -22.19 6.28
N GLU A 284 -3.48 -22.89 7.28
CA GLU A 284 -4.65 -22.45 8.06
C GLU A 284 -4.37 -21.16 8.84
N GLU A 285 -3.18 -21.03 9.43
CA GLU A 285 -2.76 -19.82 10.12
C GLU A 285 -2.64 -18.65 9.14
N LEU A 286 -1.98 -18.87 8.00
CA LEU A 286 -1.83 -17.86 6.96
C LEU A 286 -3.19 -17.40 6.44
N GLN A 287 -4.14 -18.33 6.28
CA GLN A 287 -5.52 -18.01 5.89
C GLN A 287 -6.17 -17.08 6.92
N ARG A 288 -6.05 -17.39 8.22
CA ARG A 288 -6.59 -16.58 9.31
C ARG A 288 -6.00 -15.17 9.32
N ILE A 289 -4.70 -15.02 9.05
CA ILE A 289 -4.05 -13.71 8.99
C ILE A 289 -4.58 -12.91 7.79
N ILE A 290 -4.65 -13.51 6.60
CA ILE A 290 -5.17 -12.86 5.39
C ILE A 290 -6.60 -12.37 5.61
N GLU A 291 -7.47 -13.24 6.14
CA GLU A 291 -8.86 -12.90 6.44
C GLU A 291 -8.95 -11.73 7.40
N LYS A 292 -8.15 -11.72 8.48
CA LYS A 292 -8.22 -10.64 9.47
C LYS A 292 -7.67 -9.33 8.94
N VAL A 293 -6.57 -9.34 8.18
CA VAL A 293 -6.03 -8.14 7.53
C VAL A 293 -7.08 -7.51 6.62
N ALA A 294 -7.78 -8.33 5.83
CA ALA A 294 -8.87 -7.88 4.96
C ALA A 294 -10.08 -7.36 5.76
N GLN A 295 -10.45 -8.03 6.85
CA GLN A 295 -11.53 -7.60 7.75
C GLN A 295 -11.25 -6.23 8.37
N VAL A 296 -10.01 -6.01 8.85
CA VAL A 296 -9.60 -4.72 9.43
C VAL A 296 -9.64 -3.61 8.39
N ALA A 297 -9.20 -3.89 7.16
CA ALA A 297 -9.28 -2.92 6.06
C ALA A 297 -10.74 -2.58 5.67
N LEU A 298 -11.65 -3.56 5.68
CA LEU A 298 -13.08 -3.35 5.43
C LEU A 298 -13.75 -2.52 6.54
N ASN A 299 -13.51 -2.87 7.80
CA ASN A 299 -14.15 -2.20 8.94
C ASN A 299 -13.77 -0.72 9.01
N ALA A 300 -12.50 -0.40 8.74
CA ALA A 300 -12.02 0.99 8.72
C ALA A 300 -12.61 1.85 7.59
N GLN A 301 -13.30 1.23 6.62
CA GLN A 301 -13.99 1.94 5.55
C GLN A 301 -15.38 2.46 6.00
N MET A 302 -15.96 1.86 7.05
CA MET A 302 -17.33 2.10 7.49
C MET A 302 -17.49 3.38 8.35
N ASP A 303 -16.42 3.90 8.94
CA ASP A 303 -16.47 5.05 9.87
C ASP A 303 -16.19 6.42 9.21
N GLY A 304 -16.00 6.43 7.89
CA GLY A 304 -15.54 7.61 7.13
C GLY A 304 -16.63 8.50 6.48
N SER A 305 -17.91 8.16 6.58
CA SER A 305 -18.98 9.00 6.03
C SER A 305 -19.51 10.00 7.06
N GLY A 306 -19.65 11.26 6.66
CA GLY A 306 -20.33 12.33 7.40
C GLY A 306 -21.82 12.02 7.69
N PRO A 307 -22.58 13.01 8.20
CA PRO A 307 -23.68 12.80 9.13
C PRO A 307 -24.71 11.79 8.64
N LYS A 308 -25.08 10.91 9.59
CA LYS A 308 -26.08 9.85 9.50
C LYS A 308 -27.35 10.35 8.81
N ASN A 309 -27.57 9.90 7.58
CA ASN A 309 -28.86 9.94 6.92
C ASN A 309 -29.35 8.49 6.82
N ASP A 310 -30.64 8.25 7.06
CA ASP A 310 -31.31 6.94 7.23
C ASP A 310 -31.30 5.99 6.00
N THR A 311 -30.33 6.14 5.10
CA THR A 311 -30.07 5.32 3.90
C THR A 311 -28.83 4.42 4.08
N GLU A 312 -28.51 4.06 5.33
CA GLU A 312 -27.27 3.39 5.72
C GLU A 312 -27.22 1.88 5.45
N ASP A 313 -28.34 1.22 5.17
CA ASP A 313 -28.35 -0.25 5.00
C ASP A 313 -27.92 -0.72 3.60
N GLU A 314 -28.09 0.11 2.55
CA GLU A 314 -27.63 -0.24 1.18
C GLU A 314 -26.13 0.01 0.97
N CYS A 315 -25.51 0.93 1.73
CA CYS A 315 -24.08 1.24 1.61
C CYS A 315 -23.17 0.18 2.26
N LYS A 316 -23.67 -0.53 3.28
CA LYS A 316 -22.94 -1.58 4.02
C LYS A 316 -22.54 -2.78 3.16
N GLN A 317 -23.19 -2.99 2.01
CA GLN A 317 -22.96 -4.14 1.13
C GLN A 317 -22.01 -3.89 -0.05
N SER A 318 -21.56 -2.66 -0.26
CA SER A 318 -20.70 -2.32 -1.41
C SER A 318 -19.20 -2.17 -1.08
N ALA A 319 -18.80 -2.27 0.19
CA ALA A 319 -17.38 -2.14 0.56
C ALA A 319 -16.57 -3.34 0.04
N LYS A 320 -15.50 -3.02 -0.68
CA LYS A 320 -14.64 -3.99 -1.38
C LYS A 320 -13.18 -3.70 -1.07
N VAL A 321 -12.39 -4.75 -0.90
CA VAL A 321 -10.95 -4.65 -0.64
C VAL A 321 -10.11 -5.35 -1.69
N ASP A 322 -8.94 -4.79 -1.96
CA ASP A 322 -7.89 -5.46 -2.70
C ASP A 322 -6.91 -6.06 -1.68
N ILE A 323 -6.67 -7.36 -1.77
CA ILE A 323 -5.80 -8.13 -0.88
C ILE A 323 -4.59 -8.57 -1.69
N TRP A 324 -3.40 -8.43 -1.11
CA TRP A 324 -2.13 -8.81 -1.72
C TRP A 324 -1.32 -9.67 -0.76
N VAL A 325 -0.67 -10.70 -1.30
CA VAL A 325 0.25 -11.60 -0.62
C VAL A 325 1.55 -11.61 -1.41
N VAL A 326 2.66 -11.31 -0.72
CA VAL A 326 4.00 -11.25 -1.29
C VAL A 326 4.88 -12.24 -0.56
N ARG A 327 5.51 -13.13 -1.32
CA ARG A 327 6.43 -14.15 -0.80
C ARG A 327 7.71 -14.21 -1.63
N ALA A 328 8.77 -14.72 -1.02
CA ALA A 328 9.99 -15.03 -1.75
C ALA A 328 9.75 -16.26 -2.64
N SER A 329 10.26 -16.22 -3.87
CA SER A 329 10.30 -17.34 -4.78
C SER A 329 11.73 -17.51 -5.27
N GLU A 330 12.30 -18.69 -5.05
CA GLU A 330 13.60 -19.03 -5.62
C GLU A 330 13.40 -19.63 -7.01
N LEU A 331 14.13 -19.12 -8.00
CA LEU A 331 14.29 -19.81 -9.28
C LEU A 331 15.15 -21.05 -9.01
N GLN A 332 14.49 -22.19 -8.84
CA GLN A 332 15.17 -23.49 -8.70
C GLN A 332 15.79 -23.89 -10.05
N ASP A 333 17.05 -23.55 -10.27
CA ASP A 333 17.89 -24.30 -11.20
C ASP A 333 18.33 -25.59 -10.51
N GLU A 334 17.55 -26.65 -10.70
CA GLU A 334 17.80 -28.03 -10.21
C GLU A 334 19.20 -28.57 -10.58
N SER A 335 19.87 -27.96 -11.55
CA SER A 335 21.20 -28.35 -12.05
C SER A 335 22.38 -27.92 -11.17
N GLU A 336 22.22 -26.94 -10.25
CA GLU A 336 23.34 -26.40 -9.44
C GLU A 336 23.37 -26.91 -7.98
N LYS A 337 22.32 -27.60 -7.50
CA LYS A 337 22.21 -28.09 -6.10
C LYS A 337 23.34 -29.02 -5.65
N ARG A 338 24.17 -29.55 -6.55
CA ARG A 338 25.26 -30.48 -6.21
C ARG A 338 26.64 -29.84 -5.99
N ASN A 339 26.86 -28.55 -6.26
CA ASN A 339 28.22 -28.00 -6.29
C ASN A 339 28.49 -26.67 -5.56
N THR A 340 27.57 -26.12 -4.76
CA THR A 340 27.78 -24.81 -4.11
C THR A 340 27.98 -24.90 -2.60
N LEU A 341 29.02 -25.60 -2.17
CA LEU A 341 29.72 -25.35 -0.89
C LEU A 341 30.85 -24.30 -1.09
N SER A 342 30.66 -23.37 -2.02
CA SER A 342 31.60 -22.26 -2.24
C SER A 342 30.92 -20.94 -1.93
N PHE A 343 31.64 -20.11 -1.18
CA PHE A 343 31.29 -18.81 -0.61
C PHE A 343 30.71 -17.84 -1.66
N SER A 344 29.42 -17.98 -1.96
CA SER A 344 28.66 -17.12 -2.86
C SER A 344 28.09 -15.95 -2.05
N SER A 345 28.41 -14.71 -2.43
CA SER A 345 27.84 -13.50 -1.80
C SER A 345 26.32 -13.58 -1.77
N PHE A 346 25.70 -13.19 -0.66
CA PHE A 346 24.24 -13.15 -0.48
C PHE A 346 23.53 -12.42 -1.64
N HIS A 347 24.08 -11.29 -2.10
CA HIS A 347 23.51 -10.53 -3.21
C HIS A 347 23.40 -11.32 -4.52
N ARG A 348 24.23 -12.35 -4.70
CA ARG A 348 24.15 -13.27 -5.85
C ARG A 348 22.97 -14.23 -5.72
N HIS A 349 22.66 -14.70 -4.51
CA HIS A 349 21.44 -15.49 -4.25
C HIS A 349 20.19 -14.63 -4.45
N LEU A 350 20.22 -13.38 -3.99
CA LEU A 350 19.14 -12.42 -4.22
C LEU A 350 18.91 -12.12 -5.70
N GLY A 351 19.97 -12.19 -6.53
CA GLY A 351 19.88 -12.08 -7.99
C GLY A 351 19.19 -13.28 -8.68
N LYS A 352 19.09 -14.43 -8.01
CA LYS A 352 18.37 -15.62 -8.48
C LYS A 352 16.96 -15.73 -7.87
N ALA A 353 16.63 -14.90 -6.90
CA ALA A 353 15.31 -14.88 -6.29
C ALA A 353 14.41 -13.84 -6.96
N SER A 354 13.11 -14.13 -6.97
CA SER A 354 12.06 -13.23 -7.41
C SER A 354 11.00 -13.10 -6.32
N MET A 355 10.25 -12.01 -6.36
CA MET A 355 9.03 -11.91 -5.57
C MET A 355 7.88 -12.57 -6.31
N ASP A 356 7.25 -13.55 -5.66
CA ASP A 356 5.94 -14.03 -6.08
C ASP A 356 4.88 -13.17 -5.40
N ILE A 357 4.09 -12.49 -6.23
CA ILE A 357 3.08 -11.52 -5.81
C ILE A 357 1.74 -12.03 -6.29
N ARG A 358 0.82 -12.21 -5.34
CA ARG A 358 -0.55 -12.66 -5.61
C ARG A 358 -1.52 -11.66 -5.07
N TYR A 359 -2.62 -11.46 -5.77
CA TYR A 359 -3.65 -10.54 -5.31
C TYR A 359 -5.05 -10.98 -5.71
N ALA A 360 -6.01 -10.60 -4.88
CA ALA A 360 -7.43 -10.74 -5.10
C ALA A 360 -8.04 -9.35 -5.05
N ARG A 361 -8.72 -8.93 -6.12
CA ARG A 361 -9.32 -7.60 -6.21
C ARG A 361 -10.77 -7.63 -5.81
N ARG A 362 -11.25 -6.48 -5.33
CA ARG A 362 -12.68 -6.21 -5.16
C ARG A 362 -13.42 -7.24 -4.30
N VAL A 363 -12.74 -7.78 -3.30
CA VAL A 363 -13.24 -8.85 -2.43
C VAL A 363 -14.24 -8.25 -1.43
N SER A 364 -15.43 -8.84 -1.36
CA SER A 364 -16.44 -8.49 -0.36
C SER A 364 -16.26 -9.27 0.94
N SER A 365 -16.92 -8.84 2.02
CA SER A 365 -16.88 -9.51 3.33
C SER A 365 -17.28 -10.99 3.26
N THR A 366 -18.21 -11.37 2.38
CA THR A 366 -18.68 -12.76 2.23
C THR A 366 -17.68 -13.65 1.46
N GLN A 367 -16.80 -13.05 0.67
CA GLN A 367 -15.84 -13.74 -0.20
C GLN A 367 -14.44 -13.89 0.41
N LEU A 368 -14.21 -13.34 1.62
CA LEU A 368 -12.88 -13.28 2.24
C LEU A 368 -12.21 -14.65 2.35
N THR A 369 -12.93 -15.66 2.85
CA THR A 369 -12.41 -17.01 3.03
C THR A 369 -12.03 -17.68 1.71
N THR A 370 -12.88 -17.52 0.69
CA THR A 370 -12.60 -18.07 -0.65
C THR A 370 -11.39 -17.38 -1.29
N ALA A 371 -11.30 -16.05 -1.16
CA ALA A 371 -10.16 -15.28 -1.63
C ALA A 371 -8.86 -15.67 -0.91
N ALA A 372 -8.88 -15.82 0.42
CA ALA A 372 -7.72 -16.23 1.21
C ALA A 372 -7.19 -17.61 0.78
N ARG A 373 -8.08 -18.60 0.61
CA ARG A 373 -7.67 -19.93 0.12
C ARG A 373 -7.06 -19.90 -1.28
N SER A 374 -7.63 -19.08 -2.18
CA SER A 374 -7.10 -18.93 -3.54
C SER A 374 -5.70 -18.31 -3.55
N LEU A 375 -5.45 -17.31 -2.69
CA LEU A 375 -4.14 -16.65 -2.57
C LEU A 375 -3.04 -17.60 -2.07
N ILE A 376 -3.39 -18.52 -1.16
CA ILE A 376 -2.46 -19.48 -0.57
C ILE A 376 -2.11 -20.59 -1.58
N ARG A 377 -3.13 -21.21 -2.20
CA ARG A 377 -2.94 -22.36 -3.09
C ARG A 377 -1.95 -22.04 -4.20
N THR A 378 -0.81 -22.71 -4.20
CA THR A 378 0.12 -22.65 -5.32
C THR A 378 -0.62 -23.07 -6.60
N ALA A 379 -0.79 -22.17 -7.58
CA ALA A 379 -1.14 -22.59 -8.93
C ALA A 379 -0.21 -23.76 -9.32
N PRO A 380 -0.74 -24.90 -9.80
CA PRO A 380 0.11 -26.01 -10.19
C PRO A 380 1.11 -25.49 -11.21
N LYS A 381 2.41 -25.73 -10.95
CA LYS A 381 3.44 -25.49 -11.96
C LYS A 381 3.01 -26.27 -13.21
N ILE A 382 2.59 -25.56 -14.25
CA ILE A 382 2.41 -26.15 -15.57
C ILE A 382 3.80 -26.68 -15.93
N THR A 383 3.93 -27.99 -15.93
CA THR A 383 5.19 -28.73 -16.09
C THR A 383 5.56 -28.86 -17.55
#